data_AF-A0A7J5ZKU2-F1
#
_entry.id   AF-A0A7J5ZKU2-F1
#
_cell.length_a   1.000
_cell.length_b   1.000
_cell.length_c   1.000
_cell.angle_alpha   90.00
_cell.angle_beta   90.00
_cell.angle_gamma   90.00
#
_symmetry.space_group_name_H-M   'P 1'
#
loop_
_entity.id
_entity.type
_entity.pdbx_description
1 polymer ?
#
loop_
_entity_poly.entity_id
_entity_poly.type
_entity_poly.pdbx_seq_one_letter_code
_entity_poly.pdbx_strand_id
1 'polypeptide(L)'
;MKLNLFLLFLTGTYGQWWDVPCTALYSFICYNASFSGSAKFIGISTPRLTWSQAQNYCRTRHTDLASSLNSSDNDMLFQTIFQARSQIMRLQVKSDGSVFDPAVQSSILDQIKQKLKENGMLENTTVTWKVQPDGNIFHKKKDDL
;
A
#
# COMPACT_ATOMS: atom_id res chain seq x y z
N MET A 1 36.22 3.13 -0.75
CA MET A 1 34.98 2.32 -0.85
C MET A 1 33.82 3.28 -1.03
N LYS A 2 33.14 3.27 -2.18
CA LYS A 2 31.97 4.15 -2.38
C LYS A 2 30.83 3.62 -1.53
N LEU A 3 30.51 4.33 -0.44
CA LEU A 3 29.28 4.14 0.32
C LEU A 3 28.11 4.52 -0.61
N ASN A 4 27.53 3.51 -1.23
CA ASN A 4 26.29 3.65 -1.97
C ASN A 4 25.16 3.49 -0.95
N LEU A 5 24.82 4.61 -0.32
CA LEU A 5 23.71 4.75 0.61
C LEU A 5 22.40 4.60 -0.19
N PHE A 6 21.86 3.38 -0.28
CA PHE A 6 20.59 3.12 -0.95
C PHE A 6 19.53 2.81 0.09
N LEU A 7 18.72 3.83 0.38
CA LEU A 7 17.75 3.85 1.45
C LEU A 7 16.58 2.93 1.14
N LEU A 8 16.57 1.76 1.78
CA LEU A 8 15.38 0.93 1.85
C LEU A 8 14.47 1.52 2.94
N PHE A 9 13.39 2.17 2.54
CA PHE A 9 12.32 2.58 3.46
C PHE A 9 11.60 1.31 3.95
N LEU A 10 12.06 0.74 5.06
CA LEU A 10 11.27 -0.21 5.83
C LEU A 10 10.75 0.49 7.07
N THR A 11 9.45 0.76 7.10
CA THR A 11 8.75 1.11 8.34
C THR A 11 8.73 -0.13 9.25
N GLY A 12 9.87 -0.42 9.89
CA GLY A 12 9.86 -1.12 11.17
C GLY A 12 9.21 -0.22 12.21
N THR A 13 8.54 -0.80 13.21
CA THR A 13 7.79 -0.14 14.29
C THR A 13 8.57 0.92 15.10
N TYR A 14 9.84 1.16 14.78
CA TYR A 14 10.77 2.05 15.49
C TYR A 14 11.48 3.08 14.60
N GLY A 15 11.21 3.16 13.29
CA GLY A 15 11.79 4.21 12.42
C GLY A 15 13.32 4.15 12.26
N GLN A 16 13.93 2.98 12.41
CA GLN A 16 15.38 2.79 12.35
C GLN A 16 15.89 2.49 10.93
N TRP A 17 17.11 2.94 10.64
CA TRP A 17 17.82 2.74 9.38
C TRP A 17 18.67 1.48 9.49
N TRP A 18 18.59 0.58 8.51
CA TRP A 18 19.35 -0.66 8.48
C TRP A 18 20.09 -0.76 7.16
N ASP A 19 21.39 -1.01 7.22
CA ASP A 19 22.13 -1.45 6.04
C ASP A 19 21.71 -2.87 5.68
N VAL A 20 21.46 -3.09 4.40
CA VAL A 20 21.01 -4.39 3.88
C VAL A 20 21.98 -4.84 2.80
N PRO A 21 22.40 -6.12 2.77
CA PRO A 21 23.28 -6.63 1.74
C PRO A 21 22.71 -6.42 0.32
N CYS A 22 23.52 -5.96 -0.63
CA CYS A 22 23.09 -5.72 -2.02
C CYS A 22 22.57 -6.98 -2.72
N THR A 23 22.96 -8.16 -2.23
CA THR A 23 22.56 -9.48 -2.72
C THR A 23 21.24 -9.99 -2.13
N ALA A 24 20.64 -9.25 -1.18
CA ALA A 24 19.36 -9.63 -0.61
C ALA A 24 18.23 -9.46 -1.64
N LEU A 25 17.24 -10.34 -1.57
CA LEU A 25 16.14 -10.40 -2.53
C LEU A 25 14.90 -9.70 -1.96
N TYR A 26 14.49 -8.59 -2.58
CA TYR A 26 13.32 -7.81 -2.17
C TYR A 26 12.39 -7.49 -3.33
N SER A 27 11.17 -7.12 -2.99
CA SER A 27 10.30 -6.34 -3.87
C SER A 27 10.93 -4.97 -4.13
N PHE A 28 10.60 -4.36 -5.26
CA PHE A 28 11.18 -3.10 -5.69
C PHE A 28 10.15 -2.25 -6.41
N ILE A 29 10.45 -0.97 -6.62
CA ILE A 29 9.57 -0.02 -7.31
C ILE A 29 10.33 0.53 -8.51
N CYS A 30 9.72 0.48 -9.69
CA CYS A 30 10.23 1.11 -10.89
C CYS A 30 9.63 2.50 -11.06
N TYR A 31 10.40 3.40 -11.65
CA TYR A 31 9.95 4.67 -12.18
C TYR A 31 9.76 4.57 -13.69
N ASN A 32 8.68 5.18 -14.18
CA ASN A 32 8.41 5.30 -15.61
C ASN A 32 8.09 6.76 -15.97
N ALA A 33 8.98 7.38 -16.74
CA ALA A 33 8.89 8.78 -17.16
C ALA A 33 7.72 9.06 -18.12
N SER A 34 7.11 8.03 -18.71
CA SER A 34 5.93 8.17 -19.55
C SER A 34 4.64 8.45 -18.76
N PHE A 35 4.65 8.29 -17.43
CA PHE A 35 3.49 8.53 -16.57
C PHE A 35 3.73 9.71 -15.63
N SER A 36 2.63 10.27 -15.12
CA SER A 36 2.61 11.39 -14.18
C SER A 36 1.90 11.02 -12.88
N GLY A 37 2.03 11.86 -11.86
CA GLY A 37 1.43 11.63 -10.54
C GLY A 37 1.91 10.31 -9.91
N SER A 38 1.01 9.62 -9.21
CA SER A 38 1.30 8.33 -8.56
C SER A 38 1.55 7.19 -9.56
N ALA A 39 0.99 7.26 -10.77
CA ALA A 39 1.12 6.22 -11.79
C ALA A 39 2.55 6.05 -12.33
N LYS A 40 3.43 7.04 -12.10
CA LYS A 40 4.85 6.96 -12.45
C LYS A 40 5.64 5.97 -11.58
N PHE A 41 5.08 5.53 -10.44
CA PHE A 41 5.70 4.57 -9.53
C PHE A 41 4.99 3.21 -9.62
N ILE A 42 5.73 2.19 -10.06
CA ILE A 42 5.20 0.86 -10.36
C ILE A 42 5.81 -0.14 -9.38
N GLY A 43 5.00 -0.63 -8.44
CA GLY A 43 5.42 -1.62 -7.46
C GLY A 43 5.51 -3.03 -8.04
N ILE A 44 6.67 -3.68 -7.88
CA ILE A 44 6.93 -5.06 -8.31
C ILE A 44 7.14 -5.92 -7.07
N SER A 45 6.14 -6.73 -6.74
CA SER A 45 6.17 -7.62 -5.57
C SER A 45 6.79 -8.99 -5.87
N THR A 46 6.71 -9.43 -7.13
CA THR A 46 7.30 -10.68 -7.63
C THR A 46 7.80 -10.48 -9.07
N PRO A 47 8.99 -11.00 -9.44
CA PRO A 47 9.94 -11.72 -8.58
C PRO A 47 10.62 -10.80 -7.55
N ARG A 48 11.17 -11.38 -6.48
CA ARG A 48 12.10 -10.67 -5.59
C ARG A 48 13.49 -10.75 -6.18
N LEU A 49 14.16 -9.60 -6.32
CA LEU A 49 15.44 -9.50 -7.02
C LEU A 49 16.49 -8.79 -6.16
N THR A 50 17.76 -9.03 -6.48
CA THR A 50 18.86 -8.21 -5.95
C THR A 50 18.77 -6.80 -6.50
N TRP A 51 19.45 -5.84 -5.87
CA TRP A 51 19.41 -4.44 -6.31
C TRP A 51 19.80 -4.27 -7.79
N SER A 52 20.90 -4.91 -8.22
CA SER A 52 21.38 -4.81 -9.60
C SER A 52 20.40 -5.45 -10.60
N GLN A 53 19.81 -6.59 -10.23
CA GLN A 53 18.79 -7.24 -11.06
C GLN A 53 17.50 -6.41 -11.16
N ALA A 54 17.07 -5.79 -10.06
CA ALA A 54 15.90 -4.91 -10.02
C ALA A 54 16.11 -3.66 -10.88
N GLN A 55 17.27 -3.01 -10.78
CA GLN A 55 17.62 -1.87 -11.62
C GLN A 55 17.60 -2.25 -13.11
N ASN A 56 18.23 -3.37 -13.47
CA ASN A 56 18.22 -3.86 -14.85
C ASN A 56 16.79 -4.18 -15.34
N TYR A 57 15.98 -4.81 -14.48
CA TYR A 57 14.57 -5.08 -14.77
C TYR A 57 13.81 -3.79 -15.08
N CYS A 58 13.94 -2.76 -14.24
CA CYS A 58 13.24 -1.50 -14.43
C CYS A 58 13.71 -0.77 -15.69
N ARG A 59 15.02 -0.74 -15.99
CA ARG A 59 15.54 -0.11 -17.21
C ARG A 59 15.14 -0.82 -18.50
N THR A 60 14.89 -2.13 -18.43
CA THR A 60 14.46 -2.93 -19.59
C THR A 60 12.97 -2.72 -19.90
N ARG A 61 12.13 -2.45 -18.89
CA ARG A 61 10.66 -2.45 -19.03
C ARG A 61 10.00 -1.09 -18.76
N HIS A 62 10.72 -0.19 -18.11
CA HIS A 62 10.30 1.13 -17.67
C HIS A 62 11.46 2.11 -17.90
N THR A 63 11.63 3.11 -17.03
CA THR A 63 12.75 4.07 -17.15
C THR A 63 13.92 3.69 -16.24
N ASP A 64 13.70 3.55 -14.93
CA ASP A 64 14.75 3.14 -13.99
C ASP A 64 14.13 2.66 -12.66
N LEU A 65 14.96 2.26 -11.71
CA LEU A 65 14.56 2.09 -10.31
C LEU A 65 14.05 3.43 -9.74
N ALA A 66 13.01 3.40 -8.92
CA ALA A 66 12.40 4.61 -8.41
C ALA A 66 13.31 5.36 -7.42
N SER A 67 13.31 6.69 -7.54
CA SER A 67 13.98 7.61 -6.63
C SER A 67 13.04 8.76 -6.26
N SER A 68 13.00 9.16 -5.00
CA SER A 68 12.29 10.36 -4.56
C SER A 68 13.11 11.62 -4.84
N LEU A 69 12.55 12.60 -5.56
CA LEU A 69 13.22 13.89 -5.81
C LEU A 69 12.66 15.01 -4.93
N ASN A 70 11.48 14.83 -4.33
CA ASN A 70 10.82 15.81 -3.48
C ASN A 70 9.86 15.13 -2.48
N SER A 71 9.24 15.91 -1.61
CA SER A 71 8.29 15.41 -0.60
C SER A 71 7.04 14.76 -1.22
N SER A 72 6.55 15.28 -2.34
CA SER A 72 5.40 14.67 -3.04
C SER A 72 5.74 13.29 -3.60
N ASP A 73 6.96 13.10 -4.11
CA ASP A 73 7.45 11.78 -4.53
C ASP A 73 7.53 10.81 -3.35
N ASN A 74 7.96 11.27 -2.17
CA ASN A 74 7.97 10.44 -0.97
C ASN A 74 6.56 9.93 -0.66
N ASP A 75 5.57 10.83 -0.61
CA ASP A 75 4.18 10.46 -0.32
C ASP A 75 3.65 9.44 -1.32
N MET A 76 3.90 9.65 -2.61
CA MET A 76 3.49 8.71 -3.66
C MET A 76 4.19 7.35 -3.54
N LEU A 77 5.50 7.34 -3.27
CA LEU A 77 6.26 6.10 -3.05
C LEU A 77 5.75 5.33 -1.83
N PHE A 78 5.46 6.03 -0.72
CA PHE A 78 4.82 5.42 0.43
C PHE A 78 3.49 4.78 0.04
N GLN A 79 2.64 5.50 -0.70
CA GLN A 79 1.38 4.95 -1.18
C GLN A 79 1.60 3.69 -2.04
N THR A 80 2.57 3.66 -2.95
CA THR A 80 2.88 2.46 -3.75
C THR A 80 3.32 1.27 -2.87
N ILE A 81 4.13 1.50 -1.83
CA ILE A 81 4.57 0.46 -0.87
C ILE A 81 3.38 -0.10 -0.09
N PHE A 82 2.51 0.79 0.39
CA PHE A 82 1.34 0.40 1.17
C PHE A 82 0.21 -0.15 0.32
N GLN A 83 0.04 0.24 -0.94
CA GLN A 83 -0.92 -0.38 -1.86
C GLN A 83 -0.51 -1.81 -2.20
N ALA A 84 0.79 -2.11 -2.27
CA ALA A 84 1.30 -3.47 -2.41
C ALA A 84 1.09 -4.34 -1.15
N ARG A 85 0.64 -3.76 -0.03
CA ARG A 85 0.36 -4.45 1.24
C ARG A 85 -1.13 -4.31 1.60
N SER A 86 -1.84 -5.40 1.87
CA SER A 86 -3.19 -5.30 2.42
C SER A 86 -3.19 -4.47 3.72
N GLN A 87 -3.82 -3.29 3.70
CA GLN A 87 -3.98 -2.46 4.88
C GLN A 87 -5.27 -2.86 5.61
N ILE A 88 -5.18 -3.02 6.94
CA ILE A 88 -6.36 -3.24 7.79
C ILE A 88 -6.66 -1.93 8.51
N MET A 89 -7.76 -1.27 8.14
CA MET A 89 -8.23 -0.06 8.82
C MET A 89 -9.39 -0.41 9.76
N ARG A 90 -9.38 0.14 10.97
CA ARG A 90 -10.51 0.08 11.90
C ARG A 90 -11.34 1.35 11.75
N LEU A 91 -12.65 1.18 11.59
CA LEU A 91 -13.59 2.27 11.37
C LEU A 91 -14.77 2.13 12.34
N GLN A 92 -15.28 3.26 12.83
CA GLN A 92 -16.58 3.29 13.50
C GLN A 92 -17.65 3.59 12.46
N VAL A 93 -18.68 2.75 12.40
CA VAL A 93 -19.82 2.94 11.50
C VAL A 93 -21.04 3.27 12.33
N LYS A 94 -21.78 4.31 11.93
CA LYS A 94 -23.11 4.63 12.44
C LYS A 94 -24.11 4.31 11.34
N SER A 95 -25.17 3.59 11.68
CA SER A 95 -26.27 3.26 10.77
C SER A 95 -27.56 3.24 11.58
N ASP A 96 -28.65 3.68 10.95
CA ASP A 96 -30.00 3.61 11.52
C ASP A 96 -30.57 2.18 11.46
N GLY A 97 -29.98 1.32 10.63
CA GLY A 97 -30.32 -0.10 10.49
C GLY A 97 -29.37 -1.03 11.25
N SER A 98 -29.73 -2.32 11.30
CA SER A 98 -28.88 -3.34 11.90
C SER A 98 -27.64 -3.61 11.04
N VAL A 99 -26.44 -3.38 11.58
CA VAL A 99 -25.16 -3.70 10.91
C VAL A 99 -24.89 -5.20 10.75
N PHE A 100 -25.76 -6.05 11.28
CA PHE A 100 -25.73 -7.50 11.08
C PHE A 100 -26.57 -7.94 9.87
N ASP A 101 -27.34 -7.03 9.26
CA ASP A 101 -28.05 -7.29 8.01
C ASP A 101 -27.05 -7.27 6.83
N PRO A 102 -26.92 -8.37 6.06
CA PRO A 102 -26.01 -8.43 4.91
C PRO A 102 -26.23 -7.30 3.89
N ALA A 103 -27.46 -6.82 3.70
CA ALA A 103 -27.76 -5.72 2.79
C ALA A 103 -27.15 -4.40 3.28
N VAL A 104 -27.22 -4.13 4.59
CA VAL A 104 -26.58 -2.97 5.22
C VAL A 104 -25.06 -3.09 5.10
N GLN A 105 -24.49 -4.27 5.36
CA GLN A 105 -23.05 -4.51 5.23
C GLN A 105 -22.54 -4.28 3.81
N SER A 106 -23.30 -4.71 2.80
CA SER A 106 -22.96 -4.48 1.39
C SER A 106 -23.00 -2.99 1.05
N SER A 107 -24.08 -2.30 1.45
CA SER A 107 -24.22 -0.87 1.18
C SER A 107 -23.09 -0.04 1.80
N ILE A 108 -22.67 -0.36 3.04
CA ILE A 108 -21.52 0.30 3.68
C ILE A 108 -20.24 0.04 2.88
N LEU A 109 -20.00 -1.20 2.46
CA LEU A 109 -18.79 -1.56 1.72
C LEU A 109 -18.71 -0.82 0.38
N ASP A 110 -19.83 -0.69 -0.31
CA ASP A 110 -19.92 0.01 -1.60
C ASP A 110 -19.70 1.51 -1.44
N GLN A 111 -20.25 2.13 -0.38
CA GLN A 111 -19.97 3.52 -0.05
C GLN A 111 -18.47 3.76 0.24
N ILE A 112 -17.80 2.84 0.93
CA ILE A 112 -16.36 2.93 1.19
C ILE A 112 -15.57 2.84 -0.13
N LYS A 113 -15.88 1.86 -0.98
CA LYS A 113 -15.23 1.71 -2.29
C LYS A 113 -15.38 2.97 -3.14
N GLN A 114 -16.58 3.54 -3.19
CA GLN A 114 -16.84 4.77 -3.94
C GLN A 114 -16.00 5.95 -3.42
N LYS A 115 -16.01 6.21 -2.10
CA LYS A 115 -15.24 7.31 -1.53
C LYS A 115 -13.73 7.16 -1.76
N LEU A 116 -13.21 5.94 -1.71
CA LEU A 116 -11.80 5.73 -1.99
C LEU A 116 -11.46 6.01 -3.46
N LYS A 117 -12.35 5.62 -4.39
CA LYS A 117 -12.21 5.97 -5.82
C LYS A 117 -12.23 7.48 -6.03
N GLU A 118 -13.15 8.20 -5.39
CA GLU A 118 -13.24 9.67 -5.47
C GLU A 118 -11.98 10.38 -4.96
N ASN A 119 -11.30 9.80 -3.97
CA ASN A 119 -10.05 10.33 -3.41
C ASN A 119 -8.78 9.85 -4.15
N GLY A 120 -8.92 9.36 -5.38
CA GLY A 120 -7.79 9.03 -6.25
C GLY A 120 -7.14 7.68 -5.95
N MET A 121 -7.81 6.78 -5.21
CA MET A 121 -7.37 5.39 -5.09
C MET A 121 -7.63 4.64 -6.40
N LEU A 122 -6.71 3.76 -6.79
CA LEU A 122 -6.76 3.04 -8.07
C LEU A 122 -8.06 2.21 -8.22
N GLU A 123 -8.65 2.21 -9.42
CA GLU A 123 -9.91 1.49 -9.73
C GLU A 123 -9.84 -0.02 -9.47
N ASN A 124 -8.64 -0.61 -9.45
CA ASN A 124 -8.41 -2.04 -9.21
C ASN A 124 -8.25 -2.40 -7.72
N THR A 125 -8.54 -1.48 -6.79
CA THR A 125 -8.35 -1.75 -5.37
C THR A 125 -9.47 -2.66 -4.83
N THR A 126 -9.07 -3.78 -4.23
CA THR A 126 -10.01 -4.71 -3.58
C THR A 126 -10.24 -4.30 -2.13
N VAL A 127 -11.50 -4.04 -1.78
CA VAL A 127 -11.93 -3.73 -0.40
C VAL A 127 -12.87 -4.83 0.08
N THR A 128 -12.53 -5.45 1.21
CA THR A 128 -13.31 -6.54 1.82
C THR A 128 -13.41 -6.38 3.32
N TRP A 129 -14.50 -6.87 3.89
CA TRP A 129 -14.61 -7.04 5.33
C TRP A 129 -13.62 -8.09 5.83
N LYS A 130 -13.06 -7.86 7.03
CA LYS A 130 -12.32 -8.88 7.76
C LYS A 130 -13.25 -9.53 8.76
N VAL A 131 -13.56 -10.81 8.53
CA VAL A 131 -14.31 -11.63 9.48
C VAL A 131 -13.39 -11.96 10.66
N GLN A 132 -13.88 -11.72 11.88
CA GLN A 132 -13.14 -12.03 13.11
C GLN A 132 -13.30 -13.51 13.48
N PRO A 133 -12.49 -14.05 14.42
CA PRO A 133 -12.58 -15.46 14.82
C PRO A 133 -13.95 -15.88 15.36
N ASP A 134 -14.76 -14.94 15.83
CA ASP A 134 -16.13 -15.16 16.30
C ASP A 134 -17.18 -15.20 15.17
N GLY A 135 -16.75 -15.07 13.91
CA GLY A 135 -17.60 -15.06 12.73
C GLY A 135 -18.24 -13.69 12.42
N ASN A 136 -18.05 -12.69 13.27
CA ASN A 136 -18.65 -11.37 13.08
C ASN A 136 -17.70 -10.39 12.37
N ILE A 137 -18.29 -9.45 11.64
CA ILE A 137 -17.57 -8.31 11.02
C ILE A 137 -17.63 -7.09 11.95
N PHE A 138 -18.79 -6.85 12.56
CA PHE A 138 -19.06 -5.67 13.39
C PHE A 138 -19.26 -6.07 14.85
N HIS A 139 -18.71 -5.25 15.75
CA HIS A 139 -18.95 -5.33 17.18
C HIS A 139 -19.59 -4.03 17.64
N LYS A 140 -20.73 -4.12 18.33
CA LYS A 140 -21.33 -2.95 18.99
C LYS A 140 -20.34 -2.47 20.05
N LYS A 141 -20.07 -1.17 20.09
CA LYS A 141 -19.33 -0.59 21.21
C LYS A 141 -20.19 -0.86 22.47
N LYS A 142 -19.60 -1.47 23.50
CA LYS A 142 -20.25 -1.49 24.81
C LYS A 142 -20.27 -0.04 25.29
N ASP A 143 -21.42 0.42 25.77
CA ASP A 143 -21.46 1.72 26.44
C ASP A 143 -20.51 1.64 27.64
N ASP A 144 -19.58 2.58 27.71
CA ASP A 144 -18.68 2.72 28.85
C ASP A 144 -19.59 3.08 30.04
N LEU A 145 -19.77 2.14 30.98
CA LEU A 145 -20.53 2.32 32.22
C LEU A 145 -20.04 3.54 33.02
#